data_AF-B7PYC5-F1
#
_entry.id   AF-B7PYC5-F1
#
_cell.length_a   1.000
_cell.length_b   1.000
_cell.length_c   1.000
_cell.angle_alpha   90.00
_cell.angle_beta   90.00
_cell.angle_gamma   90.00
#
_symmetry.space_group_name_H-M   'P 1'
#
loop_
_entity.id
_entity.type
_entity.pdbx_description
1 polymer ?
#
loop_
_entity_poly.entity_id
_entity_poly.type
_entity_poly.pdbx_seq_one_letter_code
_entity_poly.pdbx_strand_id
1 'polypeptide(L)'
;SCFEETSDSRLVYYMAGYAARKCITKKGGCGDCKVACLRESTPTAADHAASYMCSFDRGGLLYATDGLFGLISHLENVFTRCFSKRKLHANSIVDILSCVGGNVPGVGCDEHKMELTNSITRFYLITRLHFYVKQKNKLRNERKQKQQLSKRGRLL
;
A
#
# COMPACT_ATOMS: atom_id res chain seq x y z
N SER A 1 -27.47 -3.09 -1.12
CA SER A 1 -26.38 -2.14 -0.81
C SER A 1 -25.05 -2.85 -1.00
N CYS A 2 -24.19 -2.34 -1.88
CA CYS A 2 -22.86 -2.92 -2.10
C CYS A 2 -21.91 -2.27 -1.07
N PHE A 3 -21.45 -3.03 -0.08
CA PHE A 3 -20.43 -2.55 0.85
C PHE A 3 -19.10 -2.49 0.08
N GLU A 4 -18.63 -1.28 -0.24
CA GLU A 4 -17.27 -1.10 -0.73
C GLU A 4 -16.32 -1.12 0.48
N GLU A 5 -15.38 -2.06 0.49
CA GLU A 5 -14.31 -2.05 1.47
C GLU A 5 -13.43 -0.81 1.21
N THR A 6 -13.10 -0.06 2.26
CA THR A 6 -12.23 1.12 2.16
C THR A 6 -11.02 0.94 3.07
N SER A 7 -9.84 1.23 2.55
CA SER A 7 -8.60 1.15 3.32
C SER A 7 -8.38 2.39 4.20
N ASP A 8 -7.78 2.21 5.37
CA ASP A 8 -7.46 3.32 6.28
C ASP A 8 -6.41 4.23 5.65
N SER A 9 -6.78 5.48 5.36
CA SER A 9 -5.92 6.47 4.70
C SER A 9 -4.60 6.72 5.43
N ARG A 10 -4.56 6.53 6.76
CA ARG A 10 -3.34 6.68 7.58
C ARG A 10 -2.34 5.57 7.30
N LEU A 11 -2.82 4.33 7.13
CA LEU A 11 -1.97 3.20 6.74
C LEU A 11 -1.51 3.33 5.29
N VAL A 12 -2.37 3.83 4.40
CA VAL A 12 -2.00 4.11 3.02
C VAL A 12 -0.89 5.16 2.95
N TYR A 13 -0.99 6.22 3.77
CA TYR A 13 0.04 7.26 3.87
C TYR A 13 1.37 6.70 4.40
N TYR A 14 1.33 5.88 5.46
CA TYR A 14 2.52 5.17 5.94
C TYR A 14 3.19 4.34 4.84
N MET A 15 2.38 3.62 4.05
CA MET A 15 2.88 2.81 2.94
C MET A 15 3.50 3.66 1.83
N ALA A 16 3.03 4.90 1.62
CA ALA A 16 3.64 5.83 0.67
C ALA A 16 5.08 6.19 1.08
N GLY A 17 5.31 6.53 2.35
CA GLY A 17 6.65 6.74 2.89
C GLY A 17 7.54 5.50 2.81
N TYR A 18 6.96 4.32 3.04
CA TYR A 18 7.67 3.04 2.89
C TYR A 18 8.08 2.76 1.43
N ALA A 19 7.19 3.02 0.47
CA ALA A 19 7.48 2.91 -0.95
C ALA A 19 8.58 3.88 -1.39
N ALA A 20 8.53 5.15 -0.95
CA ALA A 20 9.58 6.13 -1.22
C ALA A 20 10.94 5.65 -0.70
N ARG A 21 11.00 5.13 0.53
CA ARG A 21 12.25 4.59 1.10
C ARG A 21 12.85 3.50 0.22
N LYS A 22 12.02 2.61 -0.32
CA LYS A 22 12.45 1.45 -1.10
C LYS A 22 12.79 1.79 -2.54
N CYS A 23 12.02 2.66 -3.17
CA CYS A 23 12.14 2.97 -4.59
C CYS A 23 13.03 4.19 -4.87
N ILE A 24 13.14 5.13 -3.93
CA ILE A 24 13.85 6.39 -4.12
C ILE A 24 15.13 6.40 -3.29
N THR A 25 15.03 6.31 -1.96
CA THR A 25 16.19 6.49 -1.08
C THR A 25 17.20 5.34 -1.21
N LYS A 26 16.75 4.08 -1.14
CA LYS A 26 17.67 2.92 -1.16
C LYS A 26 18.31 2.66 -2.52
N LYS A 27 17.69 3.10 -3.62
CA LYS A 27 18.24 2.91 -4.98
C LYS A 27 19.20 4.04 -5.40
N GLY A 28 19.48 5.00 -4.51
CA GLY A 28 20.29 6.18 -4.87
C GLY A 28 19.56 7.11 -5.84
N GLY A 29 18.25 7.29 -5.67
CA GLY A 29 17.42 8.05 -6.60
C GLY A 29 17.83 9.53 -6.73
N CYS A 30 17.50 10.09 -7.90
CA CYS A 30 17.68 11.49 -8.27
C CYS A 30 17.18 12.47 -7.19
N GLY A 31 17.89 13.58 -6.99
CA GLY A 31 17.55 14.64 -6.04
C GLY A 31 16.15 15.20 -6.28
N ASP A 32 15.83 15.53 -7.53
CA ASP A 32 14.53 16.09 -7.91
C ASP A 32 13.39 15.09 -7.69
N CYS A 33 13.64 13.80 -7.89
CA CYS A 33 12.68 12.74 -7.56
C CYS A 33 12.41 12.66 -6.05
N LYS A 34 13.42 12.90 -5.21
CA LYS A 34 13.23 12.98 -3.75
C LYS A 34 12.34 14.16 -3.42
N VAL A 35 12.63 15.35 -3.93
CA VAL A 35 11.82 16.57 -3.68
C VAL A 35 10.39 16.40 -4.17
N ALA A 36 10.20 15.82 -5.36
CA ALA A 36 8.88 15.59 -5.93
C ALA A 36 8.02 14.59 -5.11
N CYS A 37 8.65 13.67 -4.37
CA CYS A 37 7.97 12.57 -3.71
C CYS A 37 7.99 12.62 -2.17
N LEU A 38 8.90 13.38 -1.58
CA LEU A 38 9.12 13.48 -0.14
C LEU A 38 9.03 14.92 0.34
N ARG A 39 8.37 15.12 1.47
CA ARG A 39 8.32 16.41 2.15
C ARG A 39 9.66 16.67 2.84
N GLU A 40 10.14 17.90 2.74
CA GLU A 40 11.34 18.36 3.46
C GLU A 40 11.00 18.74 4.91
N SER A 41 9.79 19.25 5.13
CA SER A 41 9.29 19.66 6.43
C SER A 41 8.44 18.58 7.11
N THR A 42 8.47 18.59 8.44
CA THR A 42 7.56 17.79 9.27
C THR A 42 6.11 18.19 8.97
N PRO A 43 5.18 17.22 8.85
CA PRO A 43 3.78 17.52 8.62
C PRO A 43 3.17 18.38 9.73
N THR A 44 2.23 19.23 9.34
CA THR A 44 1.45 20.07 10.25
C THR A 44 0.11 19.43 10.59
N ALA A 45 -0.63 19.99 11.55
CA ALA A 45 -1.96 19.49 11.93
C ALA A 45 -2.95 19.47 10.75
N ALA A 46 -2.78 20.33 9.75
CA ALA A 46 -3.60 20.36 8.53
C ALA A 46 -3.38 19.13 7.63
N ASP A 47 -2.24 18.46 7.75
CA ASP A 47 -1.87 17.29 6.95
C ASP A 47 -2.43 16.00 7.60
N HIS A 48 -3.76 15.88 7.72
CA HIS A 48 -4.48 14.89 8.55
C HIS A 48 -3.88 13.47 8.63
N ALA A 49 -3.50 12.85 7.50
CA ALA A 49 -2.93 11.50 7.50
C ALA A 49 -1.45 11.48 7.95
N ALA A 50 -0.73 12.55 7.67
CA ALA A 50 0.68 12.72 7.98
C ALA A 50 0.90 13.18 9.44
N SER A 51 0.03 14.04 9.97
CA SER A 51 0.05 14.49 11.36
C SER A 51 -0.17 13.34 12.34
N TYR A 52 -1.04 12.39 11.99
CA TYR A 52 -1.22 11.16 12.76
C TYR A 52 0.05 10.29 12.79
N MET A 53 0.87 10.32 11.73
CA MET A 53 2.12 9.56 11.72
C MET A 53 3.20 10.16 12.63
N CYS A 54 3.17 11.48 12.86
CA CYS A 54 4.13 12.13 13.74
C CYS A 54 4.11 11.57 15.17
N SER A 55 2.94 11.13 15.68
CA SER A 55 2.86 10.53 17.03
C SER A 55 3.55 9.16 17.12
N PHE A 56 3.84 8.51 15.99
CA PHE A 56 4.54 7.21 15.93
C PHE A 56 5.97 7.33 15.39
N ASP A 57 6.37 8.50 14.92
CA ASP A 57 7.70 8.74 14.38
C ASP A 57 8.73 8.87 15.50
N ARG A 58 9.88 8.24 15.29
CA ARG A 58 11.04 8.29 16.20
C ARG A 58 12.24 8.93 15.50
N GLY A 59 11.98 9.86 14.58
CA GLY A 59 12.99 10.56 13.77
C GLY A 59 13.45 9.77 12.54
N GLY A 60 12.66 8.78 12.11
CA GLY A 60 13.07 7.84 11.07
C GLY A 60 12.03 7.61 9.99
N LEU A 61 10.85 8.22 10.07
CA LEU A 61 9.80 8.07 9.06
C LEU A 61 10.03 9.01 7.86
N LEU A 62 9.65 8.57 6.66
CA LEU A 62 9.60 9.45 5.49
C LEU A 62 8.17 9.92 5.28
N TYR A 63 8.00 11.21 5.07
CA TYR A 63 6.71 11.83 4.79
C TYR A 63 6.57 12.03 3.28
N ALA A 64 5.54 11.42 2.69
CA ALA A 64 5.28 11.52 1.25
C ALA A 64 4.66 12.87 0.89
N THR A 65 4.95 13.39 -0.31
CA THR A 65 4.17 14.49 -0.89
C THR A 65 2.77 14.01 -1.26
N ASP A 66 1.86 14.96 -1.48
CA ASP A 66 0.48 14.65 -1.90
C ASP A 66 0.44 13.91 -3.25
N GLY A 67 1.39 14.19 -4.15
CA GLY A 67 1.52 13.47 -5.41
C GLY A 67 1.83 11.98 -5.21
N LEU A 68 2.80 11.66 -4.37
CA LEU A 68 3.13 10.26 -4.05
C LEU A 68 1.99 9.59 -3.27
N PHE A 69 1.39 10.29 -2.31
CA PHE A 69 0.24 9.76 -1.58
C PHE A 69 -0.96 9.50 -2.51
N GLY A 70 -1.18 10.37 -3.50
CA GLY A 70 -2.21 10.21 -4.53
C GLY A 70 -2.01 8.97 -5.38
N LEU A 71 -0.78 8.71 -5.85
CA LEU A 71 -0.44 7.47 -6.56
C LEU A 71 -0.75 6.22 -5.71
N ILE A 72 -0.28 6.20 -4.46
CA ILE A 72 -0.43 5.03 -3.58
C ILE A 72 -1.90 4.81 -3.20
N SER A 73 -2.64 5.89 -2.94
CA SER A 73 -4.09 5.85 -2.71
C SER A 73 -4.85 5.30 -3.92
N HIS A 74 -4.48 5.74 -5.13
CA HIS A 74 -5.05 5.20 -6.36
C HIS A 74 -4.83 3.68 -6.48
N LEU A 75 -3.59 3.22 -6.26
CA LEU A 75 -3.26 1.80 -6.33
C LEU A 75 -3.99 0.97 -5.25
N GLU A 76 -4.15 1.50 -4.03
CA GLU A 76 -4.92 0.81 -2.99
C GLU A 76 -6.39 0.71 -3.37
N ASN A 77 -6.99 1.77 -3.92
CA ASN A 77 -8.38 1.73 -4.37
C ASN A 77 -8.59 0.69 -5.47
N VAL A 78 -7.65 0.60 -6.43
CA VAL A 78 -7.65 -0.46 -7.45
C VAL A 78 -7.54 -1.84 -6.82
N PHE A 79 -6.60 -2.03 -5.90
CA PHE A 79 -6.38 -3.29 -5.21
C PHE A 79 -7.64 -3.74 -4.45
N THR A 80 -8.21 -2.87 -3.64
CA THR A 80 -9.39 -3.14 -2.83
C THR A 80 -10.59 -3.45 -3.72
N ARG A 81 -10.87 -2.63 -4.74
CA ARG A 81 -11.96 -2.88 -5.70
C ARG A 81 -11.81 -4.23 -6.41
N CYS A 82 -10.58 -4.62 -6.77
CA CYS A 82 -10.31 -5.91 -7.40
C CYS A 82 -10.71 -7.07 -6.48
N PHE A 83 -10.28 -7.04 -5.21
CA PHE A 83 -10.54 -8.13 -4.26
C PHE A 83 -11.89 -8.07 -3.53
N SER A 84 -12.62 -6.96 -3.61
CA SER A 84 -14.04 -6.91 -3.22
C SER A 84 -14.90 -7.73 -4.20
N LYS A 85 -14.48 -7.82 -5.47
CA LYS A 85 -15.23 -8.53 -6.53
C LYS A 85 -14.67 -9.91 -6.87
N ARG A 86 -13.37 -10.13 -6.68
CA ARG A 86 -12.67 -11.35 -7.10
C ARG A 86 -12.04 -12.09 -5.92
N LYS A 87 -12.01 -13.43 -6.03
CA LYS A 87 -11.29 -14.27 -5.08
C LYS A 87 -9.80 -14.28 -5.41
N LEU A 88 -8.97 -14.49 -4.39
CA LEU A 88 -7.53 -14.69 -4.57
C LEU A 88 -7.25 -16.02 -5.31
N HIS A 89 -6.42 -15.97 -6.33
CA HIS A 89 -5.93 -17.12 -7.12
C HIS A 89 -4.49 -16.86 -7.62
N ALA A 90 -3.88 -17.85 -8.27
CA ALA A 90 -2.49 -17.80 -8.73
C ALA A 90 -2.19 -16.59 -9.64
N ASN A 91 -3.13 -16.24 -10.51
CA ASN A 91 -3.00 -15.15 -11.48
C ASN A 91 -3.53 -13.78 -11.00
N SER A 92 -3.87 -13.61 -9.71
CA SER A 92 -4.51 -12.36 -9.25
C SER A 92 -3.67 -11.10 -9.48
N ILE A 93 -2.35 -11.21 -9.65
CA ILE A 93 -1.52 -10.06 -10.01
C ILE A 93 -1.86 -9.51 -11.40
N VAL A 94 -2.18 -10.39 -12.37
CA VAL A 94 -2.58 -10.01 -13.73
C VAL A 94 -3.93 -9.30 -13.69
N ASP A 95 -4.86 -9.80 -12.89
CA ASP A 95 -6.17 -9.17 -12.68
C ASP A 95 -6.02 -7.75 -12.13
N ILE A 96 -5.17 -7.55 -11.13
CA ILE A 96 -4.91 -6.22 -10.57
C ILE A 96 -4.32 -5.31 -11.64
N LEU A 97 -3.31 -5.75 -12.38
CA LEU A 97 -2.68 -4.96 -13.44
C LEU A 97 -3.68 -4.54 -14.52
N SER A 98 -4.61 -5.43 -14.89
CA SER A 98 -5.69 -5.09 -15.82
C SER A 98 -6.65 -4.02 -15.28
N CYS A 99 -6.78 -3.90 -13.96
CA CYS A 99 -7.62 -2.91 -13.29
C CYS A 99 -6.94 -1.56 -13.04
N VAL A 100 -5.61 -1.50 -13.06
CA VAL A 100 -4.84 -0.26 -12.87
C VAL A 100 -5.08 0.72 -14.03
N GLY A 101 -5.27 0.21 -15.25
CA GLY A 101 -5.54 1.02 -16.44
C GLY A 101 -4.39 1.97 -16.81
N GLY A 102 -4.65 2.91 -17.74
CA GLY A 102 -3.64 3.85 -18.24
C GLY A 102 -3.51 5.16 -17.45
N ASN A 103 -4.47 5.50 -16.59
CA ASN A 103 -4.53 6.80 -15.90
C ASN A 103 -3.91 6.74 -14.50
N VAL A 104 -2.69 6.23 -14.39
CA VAL A 104 -1.95 6.18 -13.12
C VAL A 104 -1.33 7.55 -12.85
N PRO A 105 -1.50 8.15 -11.65
CA PRO A 105 -0.87 9.41 -11.30
C PRO A 105 0.66 9.31 -11.38
N GLY A 106 1.27 10.07 -12.28
CA GLY A 106 2.73 10.05 -12.47
C GLY A 106 3.46 10.84 -11.37
N VAL A 107 4.57 10.30 -10.87
CA VAL A 107 5.42 10.93 -9.83
C VAL A 107 6.90 10.87 -10.23
N GLY A 108 7.67 11.85 -9.75
CA GLY A 108 9.09 12.03 -10.09
C GLY A 108 9.32 13.28 -10.94
N CYS A 109 10.60 13.59 -11.21
CA CYS A 109 10.96 14.64 -12.15
C CYS A 109 10.68 14.22 -13.60
N ASP A 110 10.69 15.16 -14.54
CA ASP A 110 10.29 14.91 -15.93
C ASP A 110 11.07 13.76 -16.61
N GLU A 111 12.36 13.64 -16.32
CA GLU A 111 13.21 12.57 -16.87
C GLU A 111 12.83 11.18 -16.34
N HIS A 112 12.52 11.07 -15.05
CA HIS A 112 12.35 9.78 -14.37
C HIS A 112 10.88 9.44 -14.08
N LYS A 113 9.94 10.32 -14.44
CA LYS A 113 8.52 10.23 -14.05
C LYS A 113 7.92 8.86 -14.37
N MET A 114 8.11 8.39 -15.60
CA MET A 114 7.55 7.11 -16.05
C MET A 114 8.21 5.92 -15.35
N GLU A 115 9.54 5.89 -15.31
CA GLU A 115 10.29 4.80 -14.69
C GLU A 115 9.99 4.69 -13.19
N LEU A 116 10.01 5.81 -12.48
CA LEU A 116 9.77 5.86 -11.04
C LEU A 116 8.33 5.45 -10.72
N THR A 117 7.35 5.96 -11.45
CA THR A 117 5.93 5.58 -11.29
C THR A 117 5.74 4.08 -11.46
N ASN A 118 6.36 3.47 -12.48
CA ASN A 118 6.31 2.03 -12.72
C ASN A 118 7.01 1.24 -11.62
N SER A 119 8.18 1.69 -11.16
CA SER A 119 8.91 1.05 -10.07
C SER A 119 8.10 1.06 -8.77
N ILE A 120 7.49 2.19 -8.42
CA ILE A 120 6.63 2.33 -7.24
C ILE A 120 5.38 1.46 -7.37
N THR A 121 4.71 1.49 -8.53
CA THR A 121 3.51 0.69 -8.81
C THR A 121 3.79 -0.79 -8.63
N ARG A 122 4.85 -1.30 -9.27
CA ARG A 122 5.27 -2.70 -9.15
C ARG A 122 5.56 -3.07 -7.70
N PHE A 123 6.37 -2.25 -7.01
CA PHE A 123 6.73 -2.50 -5.62
C PHE A 123 5.50 -2.55 -4.71
N TYR A 124 4.60 -1.58 -4.85
CA TYR A 124 3.43 -1.46 -4.00
C TYR A 124 2.47 -2.63 -4.18
N LEU A 125 2.09 -2.94 -5.42
CA LEU A 125 1.12 -4.01 -5.71
C LEU A 125 1.62 -5.38 -5.24
N ILE A 126 2.90 -5.69 -5.45
CA ILE A 126 3.51 -6.94 -4.97
C ILE A 126 3.49 -6.99 -3.43
N THR A 127 3.94 -5.91 -2.79
CA THR A 127 3.98 -5.82 -1.31
C THR A 127 2.58 -5.96 -0.72
N ARG A 128 1.59 -5.28 -1.31
CA ARG A 128 0.20 -5.32 -0.87
C ARG A 128 -0.43 -6.71 -1.04
N LEU A 129 -0.14 -7.38 -2.15
CA LEU A 129 -0.58 -8.76 -2.39
C LEU A 129 0.03 -9.73 -1.37
N HIS A 130 1.33 -9.59 -1.04
CA HIS A 130 1.95 -10.38 0.02
C HIS A 130 1.26 -10.20 1.37
N PHE A 131 0.97 -8.95 1.77
CA PHE A 131 0.25 -8.67 3.02
C PHE A 131 -1.15 -9.27 3.01
N TYR A 132 -1.87 -9.16 1.90
CA TYR A 132 -3.21 -9.72 1.74
C TYR A 132 -3.21 -11.26 1.85
N VAL A 133 -2.30 -11.93 1.14
CA VAL A 133 -2.13 -13.40 1.21
C VAL A 133 -1.79 -13.83 2.63
N LYS A 134 -0.85 -13.13 3.28
CA LYS A 134 -0.45 -13.41 4.67
C LYS A 134 -1.64 -13.31 5.63
N GLN A 135 -2.48 -12.28 5.48
CA GLN A 135 -3.69 -12.11 6.30
C GLN A 135 -4.72 -13.22 6.05
N LYS A 136 -5.00 -13.57 4.79
CA LYS A 136 -5.92 -14.67 4.45
C LYS A 136 -5.43 -16.01 5.00
N ASN A 137 -4.13 -16.28 4.92
CA ASN A 137 -3.53 -17.50 5.48
C ASN A 137 -3.64 -17.55 7.01
N LYS A 138 -3.38 -16.42 7.69
CA LYS A 138 -3.58 -16.30 9.15
C LYS A 138 -5.02 -16.65 9.54
N LEU A 139 -6.01 -16.03 8.90
CA LEU A 139 -7.43 -16.28 9.16
C LEU A 139 -7.83 -17.74 8.88
N ARG A 140 -7.31 -18.35 7.80
CA ARG A 140 -7.54 -19.76 7.50
C ARG A 140 -6.99 -20.68 8.58
N ASN A 141 -5.79 -20.39 9.08
CA ASN A 141 -5.14 -21.18 10.13
C ASN A 141 -5.88 -21.06 11.47
N GLU A 142 -6.30 -19.85 11.85
CA GLU A 142 -7.10 -19.62 13.06
C GLU A 142 -8.44 -20.37 13.00
N ARG A 143 -9.11 -20.37 11.84
CA ARG A 143 -10.35 -21.15 11.65
C ARG A 143 -10.11 -22.65 11.81
N LYS A 144 -9.03 -23.18 11.24
CA LYS A 144 -8.65 -24.59 11.39
C LYS A 144 -8.39 -24.96 12.86
N GLN A 145 -7.66 -24.12 13.60
CA GLN A 145 -7.39 -24.34 15.01
C GLN A 145 -8.68 -24.34 15.84
N LYS A 146 -9.58 -23.37 15.63
CA LYS A 146 -10.89 -23.34 16.30
C LYS A 146 -11.73 -24.59 16.01
N GLN A 147 -11.73 -25.06 14.77
CA GLN A 147 -12.44 -26.30 14.40
C GLN A 147 -11.83 -27.53 15.10
N GLN A 148 -10.50 -27.64 15.18
CA GLN A 148 -9.84 -28.75 15.89
C GLN A 148 -10.16 -28.74 17.39
N LEU A 149 -10.12 -27.58 18.03
CA LEU A 149 -10.50 -27.43 19.44
C LEU A 149 -11.95 -27.82 19.69
N SER A 150 -12.88 -27.37 18.83
CA SER A 150 -14.30 -27.76 18.95
C SER A 150 -14.56 -29.25 18.77
N LYS A 151 -13.77 -29.94 17.91
CA LYS A 151 -13.88 -31.39 17.73
C LYS A 151 -13.35 -32.15 18.95
N ARG A 152 -12.24 -31.67 19.55
CA ARG A 152 -11.69 -32.25 20.78
C ARG A 152 -12.62 -32.06 21.98
N GLY A 153 -13.26 -30.90 22.12
CA GLY A 153 -14.22 -30.64 23.19
C GLY A 153 -15.56 -31.37 23.06
N ARG A 154 -15.86 -32.02 21.92
CA ARG A 154 -17.02 -32.91 21.74
C ARG A 154 -16.68 -34.39 21.99
N LEU A 155 -15.41 -34.71 22.16
CA LEU A 155 -14.90 -36.05 22.44
C LEU A 155 -14.56 -36.24 23.94
N LEU A 156 -14.76 -35.20 24.74
CA LEU A 156 -14.74 -35.18 26.21
C LEU A 156 -16.18 -35.04 26.69
#